data_AF-A0A1L7XLU5-F1
#
_entry.id   AF-A0A1L7XLU5-F1
#
_cell.length_a   1.000
_cell.length_b   1.000
_cell.length_c   1.000
_cell.angle_alpha   90.00
_cell.angle_beta   90.00
_cell.angle_gamma   90.00
#
_symmetry.space_group_name_H-M   'P 1'
#
loop_
_entity.id
_entity.type
_entity.pdbx_description
1 polymer ?
#
loop_
_entity_poly.entity_id
_entity_poly.type
_entity_poly.pdbx_seq_one_letter_code
_entity_poly.pdbx_strand_id
1 'polypeptide(L)'
;MLQGWISDNLLSNTPSTTRIFPTPGPSTDKQSFDLEVGPDPGSGSSQDPDADGFGWAIMSGPQSELSTFDKRDGSHWELYDCPTEKHESRQTVNAVCTDTSLNSNCGDIYLGRSVAETIVELPEGCGAGHYAMAVSLEPAVNKTLPSNLRHRLMSRGVFSPTVYDFTFDFNFSPLQRRGNSNVLVRIDYSSVGGYWRKIVDAAPGTTPTRKREIITEVETLHGGSWKRYLYNIFKEEQRRTPDHELHILHKRWFSANLADWLTGQYDIDEEYELARLTYKDTFTYYLFNENLTCTFQGLPVNAYFAAWTQLGIDVETSATLTLIGNMGDLNSWSESHVTFRNKGSIDVELGFEAFGQIQFSTRTAEVFGTQNFGSALNIPGLVTIGPTSRIGMELTGQMSVHTKATVNFNVASWDYTQRYPNTNNDIASGVPADSEVPETSSGNSSTSFYADLSASGDITAWVKPLIQLGIVFNPSLNVPSASIDLELDTYATLYGSAGGGNYPDRKCLLRGQRWN
;
A
#
# COMPACT_ATOMS: atom_id res chain seq x y z
N MET A 1 18.30 29.85 28.69
CA MET A 1 18.87 28.73 29.46
C MET A 1 17.74 27.75 29.71
N LEU A 2 17.65 26.76 28.84
CA LEU A 2 16.64 25.70 28.81
C LEU A 2 16.92 24.69 29.93
N GLN A 3 16.03 24.54 30.91
CA GLN A 3 15.98 23.41 31.84
C GLN A 3 14.54 23.22 32.34
N GLY A 4 14.10 21.95 32.39
CA GLY A 4 12.76 21.49 32.80
C GLY A 4 11.87 21.31 31.58
N TRP A 5 11.51 20.10 31.12
CA TRP A 5 10.95 18.99 31.87
C TRP A 5 11.36 17.65 31.23
N ILE A 6 12.30 16.94 31.84
CA ILE A 6 12.46 15.49 31.69
C ILE A 6 12.63 14.96 33.10
N SER A 7 11.56 14.42 33.68
CA SER A 7 11.66 13.51 34.81
C SER A 7 10.41 12.65 34.94
N ASP A 8 10.69 11.35 35.08
CA ASP A 8 9.88 10.32 35.72
C ASP A 8 8.71 9.71 34.93
N ASN A 9 9.03 8.61 34.23
CA ASN A 9 8.23 7.37 34.24
C ASN A 9 9.09 6.19 33.76
N LEU A 10 10.15 5.90 34.53
CA LEU A 10 10.71 4.56 34.61
C LEU A 10 9.99 3.85 35.77
N LEU A 11 9.49 2.64 35.51
CA LEU A 11 8.82 1.71 36.43
C LEU A 11 7.27 1.83 36.55
N SER A 12 6.56 1.36 35.52
CA SER A 12 5.23 0.75 35.72
C SER A 12 5.19 -0.63 35.06
N ASN A 13 5.17 -1.68 35.88
CA ASN A 13 5.06 -3.09 35.50
C ASN A 13 3.58 -3.46 35.29
N THR A 14 2.94 -2.87 34.29
CA THR A 14 1.57 -3.26 33.87
C THR A 14 1.59 -3.74 32.42
N PRO A 15 0.83 -4.79 32.04
CA PRO A 15 0.58 -5.11 30.63
C PRO A 15 0.03 -3.85 29.98
N SER A 16 0.84 -3.16 29.19
CA SER A 16 0.50 -1.81 28.79
C SER A 16 0.38 -1.72 27.29
N THR A 17 -0.85 -1.57 26.84
CA THR A 17 -1.25 -1.10 25.50
C THR A 17 -0.64 0.26 25.16
N THR A 18 -0.12 1.01 26.15
CA THR A 18 0.60 2.29 25.98
C THR A 18 1.83 2.22 25.06
N ARG A 19 2.31 1.02 24.72
CA ARG A 19 3.43 0.82 23.78
C ARG A 19 2.97 0.53 22.35
N ILE A 20 1.70 0.16 22.19
CA ILE A 20 1.08 -0.15 20.90
C ILE A 20 0.34 1.08 20.37
N PHE A 21 -0.40 1.73 21.28
CA PHE A 21 -1.24 2.89 21.02
C PHE A 21 -0.77 4.09 21.85
N PRO A 22 -0.57 5.27 21.24
CA PRO A 22 -0.29 6.50 21.97
C PRO A 22 -1.37 6.84 22.99
N THR A 23 -2.65 6.63 22.63
CA THR A 23 -3.78 6.67 23.56
C THR A 23 -4.36 5.25 23.77
N PRO A 24 -3.86 4.52 24.78
CA PRO A 24 -4.21 3.13 25.00
C PRO A 24 -5.53 2.92 25.76
N GLY A 25 -6.18 1.81 25.44
CA GLY A 25 -7.30 1.27 26.22
C GLY A 25 -6.85 0.65 27.55
N PRO A 26 -7.79 0.20 28.39
CA PRO A 26 -7.48 -0.46 29.66
C PRO A 26 -6.48 -1.62 29.50
N SER A 27 -5.63 -1.84 30.52
CA SER A 27 -4.68 -2.97 30.54
C SER A 27 -5.32 -4.36 30.49
N THR A 28 -6.62 -4.46 30.71
CA THR A 28 -7.42 -5.69 30.62
C THR A 28 -7.82 -6.05 29.19
N ASP A 29 -7.60 -5.15 28.24
CA ASP A 29 -7.95 -5.38 26.83
C ASP A 29 -7.16 -6.57 26.27
N LYS A 30 -7.80 -7.31 25.37
CA LYS A 30 -7.18 -8.36 24.58
C LYS A 30 -6.57 -7.76 23.33
N GLN A 31 -5.40 -8.25 22.93
CA GLN A 31 -4.73 -7.84 21.70
C GLN A 31 -4.68 -9.00 20.71
N SER A 32 -5.03 -8.70 19.47
CA SER A 32 -4.89 -9.59 18.33
C SER A 32 -3.97 -8.97 17.30
N PHE A 33 -3.19 -9.79 16.60
CA PHE A 33 -2.22 -9.40 15.59
C PHE A 33 -2.44 -10.22 14.31
N ASP A 34 -2.40 -9.55 13.17
CA ASP A 34 -2.34 -10.14 11.84
C ASP A 34 -1.19 -9.51 11.04
N LEU A 35 -0.54 -10.31 10.22
CA LEU A 35 0.60 -9.92 9.40
C LEU A 35 0.37 -10.36 7.95
N GLU A 36 0.52 -9.43 7.03
CA GLU A 36 0.64 -9.68 5.60
C GLU A 36 2.05 -9.31 5.16
N VAL A 37 2.72 -10.25 4.48
CA VAL A 37 3.99 -9.94 3.81
C VAL A 37 3.69 -9.97 2.32
N GLY A 38 3.90 -8.84 1.66
CA GLY A 38 3.64 -8.68 0.24
C GLY A 38 4.89 -8.99 -0.57
N PRO A 39 4.75 -9.53 -1.79
CA PRO A 39 5.87 -9.57 -2.72
C PRO A 39 6.16 -8.15 -3.23
N ASP A 40 7.44 -7.77 -3.27
CA ASP A 40 7.90 -6.64 -4.08
C ASP A 40 7.84 -7.06 -5.57
N PRO A 41 7.17 -6.31 -6.47
CA PRO A 41 7.25 -6.50 -7.91
C PRO A 41 8.66 -6.15 -8.44
N GLY A 42 9.66 -6.96 -8.09
CA GLY A 42 11.05 -6.76 -8.48
C GLY A 42 12.03 -7.63 -7.68
N SER A 43 11.69 -7.97 -6.44
CA SER A 43 12.44 -8.93 -5.64
C SER A 43 11.96 -10.35 -5.96
N GLY A 44 12.88 -11.27 -6.20
CA GLY A 44 12.53 -12.66 -6.45
C GLY A 44 11.92 -13.31 -5.20
N SER A 45 10.60 -13.43 -5.12
CA SER A 45 9.85 -14.42 -4.30
C SER A 45 10.16 -14.51 -2.80
N SER A 46 10.93 -13.58 -2.23
CA SER A 46 11.22 -13.60 -0.81
C SER A 46 9.94 -13.27 -0.03
N GLN A 47 9.76 -13.93 1.12
CA GLN A 47 8.70 -13.61 2.08
C GLN A 47 9.30 -12.95 3.34
N ASP A 48 10.61 -12.62 3.33
CA ASP A 48 11.30 -12.01 4.46
C ASP A 48 10.86 -10.53 4.58
N PRO A 49 10.17 -10.11 5.66
CA PRO A 49 9.75 -8.71 5.81
C PRO A 49 10.89 -7.74 6.10
N ASP A 50 12.13 -8.23 6.29
CA ASP A 50 13.32 -7.39 6.21
C ASP A 50 13.83 -7.20 4.77
N ALA A 51 13.44 -8.07 3.84
CA ALA A 51 13.86 -8.00 2.44
C ALA A 51 12.76 -7.45 1.51
N ASP A 52 11.49 -7.49 1.96
CA ASP A 52 10.30 -7.14 1.19
C ASP A 52 9.36 -6.22 1.97
N GLY A 53 8.39 -5.65 1.25
CA GLY A 53 7.32 -4.88 1.86
C GLY A 53 6.41 -5.75 2.73
N PHE A 54 5.96 -5.22 3.86
CA PHE A 54 5.01 -5.88 4.74
C PHE A 54 3.93 -4.90 5.20
N GLY A 55 2.83 -5.45 5.68
CA GLY A 55 1.90 -4.71 6.51
C GLY A 55 1.31 -5.58 7.59
N TRP A 56 0.95 -5.00 8.72
CA TRP A 56 0.31 -5.71 9.80
C TRP A 56 -0.83 -4.89 10.41
N ALA A 57 -1.75 -5.59 11.04
CA ALA A 57 -2.88 -4.99 11.74
C ALA A 57 -3.00 -5.60 13.14
N ILE A 58 -3.06 -4.73 14.16
CA ILE A 58 -3.37 -5.11 15.53
C ILE A 58 -4.70 -4.48 15.93
N MET A 59 -5.51 -5.26 16.63
CA MET A 59 -6.68 -4.74 17.32
C MET A 59 -6.54 -4.98 18.81
N SER A 60 -6.89 -3.99 19.62
CA SER A 60 -6.92 -4.10 21.08
C SER A 60 -8.26 -3.63 21.59
N GLY A 61 -8.95 -4.46 22.36
CA GLY A 61 -10.23 -4.06 22.96
C GLY A 61 -10.70 -4.99 24.05
N PRO A 62 -11.83 -4.68 24.70
CA PRO A 62 -12.38 -5.51 25.74
C PRO A 62 -12.83 -6.86 25.18
N GLN A 63 -12.74 -7.91 26.00
CA GLN A 63 -13.16 -9.27 25.64
C GLN A 63 -14.64 -9.37 25.20
N SER A 64 -15.46 -8.37 25.55
CA SER A 64 -16.85 -8.23 25.13
C SER A 64 -17.04 -7.71 23.70
N GLU A 65 -15.99 -7.19 23.07
CA GLU A 65 -16.01 -6.60 21.71
C GLU A 65 -14.96 -7.23 20.79
N LEU A 66 -13.96 -7.93 21.33
CA LEU A 66 -12.94 -8.67 20.60
C LEU A 66 -12.80 -10.09 21.19
N SER A 67 -13.06 -11.11 20.37
CA SER A 67 -13.00 -12.54 20.73
C SER A 67 -12.21 -13.31 19.68
N THR A 68 -11.68 -14.48 20.04
CA THR A 68 -10.88 -15.31 19.14
C THR A 68 -11.54 -16.65 18.87
N PHE A 69 -11.65 -17.02 17.59
CA PHE A 69 -12.08 -18.33 17.11
C PHE A 69 -10.90 -19.14 16.54
N ASP A 70 -9.69 -18.57 16.57
CA ASP A 70 -8.48 -19.33 16.27
C ASP A 70 -8.09 -20.17 17.49
N LYS A 71 -8.15 -21.49 17.31
CA LYS A 71 -7.69 -22.46 18.29
C LYS A 71 -6.22 -22.28 18.68
N ARG A 72 -5.38 -21.79 17.77
CA ARG A 72 -3.99 -21.45 18.10
C ARG A 72 -4.03 -20.45 19.24
N ASP A 73 -4.87 -19.42 19.17
CA ASP A 73 -4.94 -18.33 20.14
C ASP A 73 -5.73 -18.66 21.41
N GLY A 74 -5.80 -19.94 21.74
CA GLY A 74 -6.41 -20.44 22.96
C GLY A 74 -7.94 -20.50 22.88
N SER A 75 -8.54 -20.27 21.70
CA SER A 75 -9.97 -20.45 21.52
C SER A 75 -10.37 -21.90 21.77
N HIS A 76 -11.44 -22.09 22.54
CA HIS A 76 -12.12 -23.35 22.62
C HIS A 76 -13.15 -23.53 21.49
N TRP A 77 -13.36 -22.54 20.63
CA TRP A 77 -14.09 -22.73 19.38
C TRP A 77 -13.25 -23.50 18.36
N GLU A 78 -13.89 -24.39 17.61
CA GLU A 78 -13.33 -24.97 16.40
C GLU A 78 -14.28 -24.73 15.23
N LEU A 79 -13.79 -23.99 14.23
CA LEU A 79 -14.47 -23.77 12.97
C LEU A 79 -14.14 -24.89 11.96
N TYR A 80 -15.13 -25.26 11.17
CA TYR A 80 -15.00 -26.20 10.07
C TYR A 80 -15.98 -25.86 8.94
N ASP A 81 -15.77 -26.52 7.79
CA ASP A 81 -16.48 -26.24 6.54
C ASP A 81 -16.30 -24.77 6.07
N CYS A 82 -15.13 -24.20 6.36
CA CYS A 82 -14.71 -22.90 5.84
C CYS A 82 -14.62 -22.95 4.30
N PRO A 83 -15.22 -21.97 3.59
CA PRO A 83 -15.14 -21.90 2.13
C PRO A 83 -13.70 -21.84 1.64
N THR A 84 -13.39 -22.53 0.53
CA THR A 84 -12.10 -22.41 -0.16
C THR A 84 -11.94 -21.07 -0.87
N GLU A 85 -13.05 -20.45 -1.28
CA GLU A 85 -13.03 -19.13 -1.90
C GLU A 85 -12.91 -18.05 -0.83
N LYS A 86 -11.87 -17.22 -0.94
CA LYS A 86 -11.67 -16.08 -0.06
C LYS A 86 -12.43 -14.87 -0.62
N HIS A 87 -13.45 -14.43 0.10
CA HIS A 87 -14.21 -13.23 -0.26
C HIS A 87 -14.70 -12.49 1.00
N GLU A 88 -15.01 -11.20 0.84
CA GLU A 88 -15.42 -10.33 1.97
C GLU A 88 -16.92 -10.37 2.24
N SER A 89 -17.70 -11.03 1.37
CA SER A 89 -19.14 -11.16 1.56
C SER A 89 -19.47 -12.07 2.74
N ARG A 90 -20.71 -11.95 3.21
CA ARG A 90 -21.23 -12.70 4.34
C ARG A 90 -21.12 -14.21 4.12
N GLN A 91 -20.58 -14.89 5.11
CA GLN A 91 -20.30 -16.31 5.11
C GLN A 91 -20.88 -16.96 6.36
N THR A 92 -21.29 -18.21 6.22
CA THR A 92 -21.72 -19.05 7.33
C THR A 92 -20.87 -20.30 7.36
N VAL A 93 -20.26 -20.60 8.50
CA VAL A 93 -19.44 -21.78 8.74
C VAL A 93 -19.94 -22.51 9.98
N ASN A 94 -19.56 -23.76 10.13
CA ASN A 94 -19.93 -24.50 11.32
C ASN A 94 -18.90 -24.30 12.43
N ALA A 95 -19.40 -24.06 13.64
CA ALA A 95 -18.61 -23.87 14.84
C ALA A 95 -18.99 -24.90 15.89
N VAL A 96 -18.02 -25.36 16.68
CA VAL A 96 -18.27 -26.24 17.81
C VAL A 96 -17.38 -25.87 18.98
N CYS A 97 -17.96 -25.85 20.18
CA CYS A 97 -17.18 -25.64 21.39
C CYS A 97 -16.46 -26.94 21.79
N THR A 98 -15.16 -26.85 22.01
CA THR A 98 -14.26 -27.99 22.27
C THR A 98 -13.96 -28.21 23.75
N ASP A 99 -14.42 -27.31 24.62
CA ASP A 99 -14.33 -27.43 26.08
C ASP A 99 -15.63 -26.99 26.74
N THR A 100 -16.22 -27.86 27.55
CA THR A 100 -17.45 -27.59 28.32
C THR A 100 -17.19 -27.33 29.80
N SER A 101 -15.92 -27.17 30.20
CA SER A 101 -15.51 -26.87 31.56
C SER A 101 -15.87 -25.43 31.98
N LEU A 102 -15.75 -25.13 33.27
CA LEU A 102 -15.93 -23.76 33.80
C LEU A 102 -14.87 -22.77 33.30
N ASN A 103 -13.74 -23.27 32.80
CA ASN A 103 -12.67 -22.44 32.24
C ASN A 103 -12.86 -22.19 30.75
N SER A 104 -14.01 -22.57 30.19
CA SER A 104 -14.25 -22.44 28.75
C SER A 104 -14.48 -20.99 28.34
N ASN A 105 -13.73 -20.52 27.34
CA ASN A 105 -13.90 -19.21 26.70
C ASN A 105 -14.92 -19.20 25.54
N CYS A 106 -15.63 -20.31 25.27
CA CYS A 106 -16.65 -20.32 24.23
C CYS A 106 -17.80 -19.31 24.51
N GLY A 107 -18.01 -18.98 25.79
CA GLY A 107 -19.01 -18.00 26.22
C GLY A 107 -18.63 -16.54 25.96
N ASP A 108 -17.37 -16.25 25.62
CA ASP A 108 -16.84 -14.89 25.56
C ASP A 108 -17.55 -14.02 24.51
N ILE A 109 -17.92 -14.61 23.37
CA ILE A 109 -18.66 -13.93 22.30
C ILE A 109 -20.05 -13.42 22.75
N TYR A 110 -20.56 -13.89 23.88
CA TYR A 110 -21.82 -13.46 24.47
C TYR A 110 -21.65 -12.43 25.60
N LEU A 111 -20.42 -12.04 25.95
CA LEU A 111 -20.16 -11.03 27.00
C LEU A 111 -20.57 -9.62 26.57
N GLY A 112 -20.58 -9.35 25.26
CA GLY A 112 -21.04 -8.10 24.69
C GLY A 112 -22.56 -7.92 24.72
N ARG A 113 -23.04 -6.86 24.08
CA ARG A 113 -24.49 -6.63 23.93
C ARG A 113 -25.14 -7.63 22.98
N SER A 114 -24.40 -8.04 21.95
CA SER A 114 -24.83 -9.02 20.97
C SER A 114 -23.63 -9.65 20.27
N VAL A 115 -23.83 -10.84 19.71
CA VAL A 115 -22.86 -11.49 18.82
C VAL A 115 -22.54 -10.58 17.62
N ALA A 116 -23.55 -9.86 17.10
CA ALA A 116 -23.47 -9.04 15.90
C ALA A 116 -22.55 -7.78 16.01
N GLU A 117 -21.99 -7.53 17.19
CA GLU A 117 -21.13 -6.38 17.48
C GLU A 117 -19.75 -6.81 18.04
N THR A 118 -19.37 -8.07 17.80
CA THR A 118 -18.09 -8.61 18.26
C THR A 118 -17.16 -8.83 17.07
N ILE A 119 -15.95 -8.28 17.14
CA ILE A 119 -14.87 -8.64 16.23
C ILE A 119 -14.38 -10.04 16.61
N VAL A 120 -14.32 -10.93 15.64
CA VAL A 120 -13.85 -12.29 15.81
C VAL A 120 -12.58 -12.49 15.00
N GLU A 121 -11.54 -13.01 15.66
CA GLU A 121 -10.33 -13.49 15.03
C GLU A 121 -10.60 -14.87 14.40
N LEU A 122 -10.48 -14.96 13.08
CA LEU A 122 -10.71 -16.19 12.33
C LEU A 122 -9.42 -17.00 12.19
N PRO A 123 -9.49 -18.33 12.22
CA PRO A 123 -8.34 -19.17 11.94
C PRO A 123 -7.89 -19.00 10.48
N GLU A 124 -6.59 -19.20 10.26
CA GLU A 124 -5.99 -19.18 8.93
C GLU A 124 -6.76 -20.05 7.93
N GLY A 125 -7.16 -19.46 6.80
CA GLY A 125 -7.91 -20.16 5.74
C GLY A 125 -9.43 -20.15 5.90
N CYS A 126 -9.97 -19.47 6.92
CA CYS A 126 -11.40 -19.27 7.08
C CYS A 126 -11.76 -17.80 6.81
N GLY A 127 -12.31 -17.50 5.63
CA GLY A 127 -12.63 -16.13 5.20
C GLY A 127 -11.50 -15.39 4.48
N ALA A 128 -11.74 -14.11 4.15
CA ALA A 128 -10.79 -13.27 3.40
C ALA A 128 -9.63 -12.72 4.25
N GLY A 129 -9.80 -12.58 5.56
CA GLY A 129 -8.81 -12.00 6.47
C GLY A 129 -8.96 -12.50 7.91
N HIS A 130 -8.01 -12.12 8.76
CA HIS A 130 -7.95 -12.56 10.16
C HIS A 130 -9.06 -11.94 11.02
N TYR A 131 -9.41 -10.68 10.77
CA TYR A 131 -10.47 -9.99 11.52
C TYR A 131 -11.78 -10.04 10.75
N ALA A 132 -12.85 -10.49 11.42
CA ALA A 132 -14.20 -10.41 10.87
C ALA A 132 -15.18 -9.84 11.89
N MET A 133 -16.29 -9.31 11.41
CA MET A 133 -17.44 -8.95 12.23
C MET A 133 -18.35 -10.17 12.36
N ALA A 134 -18.58 -10.61 13.59
CA ALA A 134 -19.60 -11.61 13.84
C ALA A 134 -20.98 -11.02 13.52
N VAL A 135 -21.85 -11.85 12.92
CA VAL A 135 -23.23 -11.50 12.57
C VAL A 135 -24.20 -12.31 13.42
N SER A 136 -23.98 -13.62 13.53
CA SER A 136 -24.78 -14.49 14.39
C SER A 136 -24.03 -15.77 14.74
N LEU A 137 -24.44 -16.39 15.85
CA LEU A 137 -23.96 -17.71 16.28
C LEU A 137 -25.15 -18.48 16.84
N GLU A 138 -25.77 -19.29 15.98
CA GLU A 138 -27.05 -19.95 16.24
C GLU A 138 -26.90 -21.47 16.21
N PRO A 139 -27.65 -22.25 17.02
CA PRO A 139 -27.58 -23.70 16.94
C PRO A 139 -27.93 -24.19 15.52
N ALA A 140 -27.01 -24.95 14.93
CA ALA A 140 -27.17 -25.42 13.57
C ALA A 140 -28.32 -26.42 13.46
N VAL A 141 -29.09 -26.30 12.36
CA VAL A 141 -30.10 -27.31 12.00
C VAL A 141 -29.42 -28.64 11.67
N ASN A 142 -28.31 -28.56 10.94
CA ASN A 142 -27.47 -29.69 10.61
C ASN A 142 -26.38 -29.88 11.67
N LYS A 143 -26.48 -30.97 12.45
CA LYS A 143 -25.53 -31.29 13.55
C LYS A 143 -24.43 -32.26 13.13
N THR A 144 -24.11 -32.32 11.84
CA THR A 144 -23.07 -33.22 11.34
C THR A 144 -21.69 -32.73 11.76
N LEU A 145 -20.85 -33.66 12.20
CA LEU A 145 -19.48 -33.38 12.61
C LEU A 145 -18.53 -34.22 11.76
N PRO A 146 -17.44 -33.64 11.22
CA PRO A 146 -16.38 -34.41 10.59
C PRO A 146 -15.88 -35.51 11.53
N SER A 147 -15.69 -36.73 11.00
CA SER A 147 -15.32 -37.90 11.81
C SER A 147 -14.10 -37.63 12.70
N ASN A 148 -13.06 -36.98 12.15
CA ASN A 148 -11.84 -36.65 12.89
C ASN A 148 -12.09 -35.64 14.02
N LEU A 149 -12.98 -34.66 13.81
CA LEU A 149 -13.36 -33.69 14.84
C LEU A 149 -14.15 -34.38 15.96
N ARG A 150 -15.11 -35.24 15.61
CA ARG A 150 -15.88 -36.03 16.57
C ARG A 150 -14.97 -36.88 17.48
N HIS A 151 -14.00 -37.60 16.91
CA HIS A 151 -13.06 -38.40 17.70
C HIS A 151 -12.24 -37.52 18.65
N ARG A 152 -11.73 -36.37 18.19
CA ARG A 152 -10.98 -35.43 19.04
C ARG A 152 -11.82 -34.88 20.19
N LEU A 153 -13.08 -34.54 19.95
CA LEU A 153 -14.01 -34.06 20.97
C LEU A 153 -14.32 -35.14 22.02
N MET A 154 -14.57 -36.37 21.58
CA MET A 154 -14.79 -37.50 22.48
C MET A 154 -13.57 -37.77 23.36
N SER A 155 -12.35 -37.70 22.81
CA SER A 155 -11.11 -37.84 23.59
C SER A 155 -10.93 -36.74 24.65
N ARG A 156 -11.59 -35.58 24.47
CA ARG A 156 -11.61 -34.48 25.43
C ARG A 156 -12.79 -34.54 26.41
N GLY A 157 -13.61 -35.59 26.36
CA GLY A 157 -14.80 -35.74 27.20
C GLY A 157 -16.03 -34.98 26.71
N VAL A 158 -16.02 -34.47 25.48
CA VAL A 158 -17.15 -33.77 24.86
C VAL A 158 -17.93 -34.75 23.99
N PHE A 159 -18.98 -35.35 24.55
CA PHE A 159 -19.71 -36.46 23.92
C PHE A 159 -20.89 -36.02 23.03
N SER A 160 -21.55 -34.91 23.38
CA SER A 160 -22.72 -34.38 22.67
C SER A 160 -22.60 -32.87 22.47
N PRO A 161 -21.61 -32.42 21.68
CA PRO A 161 -21.42 -30.99 21.43
C PRO A 161 -22.59 -30.40 20.62
N THR A 162 -22.96 -29.17 20.94
CA THR A 162 -23.86 -28.38 20.09
C THR A 162 -23.06 -27.81 18.92
N VAL A 163 -23.50 -28.09 17.70
CA VAL A 163 -22.99 -27.44 16.50
C VAL A 163 -23.73 -26.12 16.30
N TYR A 164 -23.00 -25.08 15.95
CA TYR A 164 -23.53 -23.76 15.63
C TYR A 164 -23.27 -23.41 14.17
N ASP A 165 -24.20 -22.66 13.58
CA ASP A 165 -24.00 -21.90 12.35
C ASP A 165 -23.47 -20.52 12.76
N PHE A 166 -22.17 -20.30 12.52
CA PHE A 166 -21.51 -19.03 12.76
C PHE A 166 -21.50 -18.21 11.48
N THR A 167 -22.22 -17.09 11.48
CA THR A 167 -22.26 -16.16 10.36
C THR A 167 -21.39 -14.96 10.66
N PHE A 168 -20.54 -14.58 9.72
CA PHE A 168 -19.65 -13.41 9.80
C PHE A 168 -19.54 -12.71 8.44
N ASP A 169 -19.14 -11.45 8.48
CA ASP A 169 -18.74 -10.68 7.29
C ASP A 169 -17.58 -9.73 7.65
N PHE A 170 -17.10 -8.96 6.69
CA PHE A 170 -16.02 -7.99 6.90
C PHE A 170 -16.59 -6.56 6.98
N ASN A 171 -17.84 -6.38 7.39
CA ASN A 171 -18.45 -5.06 7.52
C ASN A 171 -18.32 -4.54 8.96
N PHE A 172 -17.34 -3.68 9.21
CA PHE A 172 -17.11 -3.09 10.54
C PHE A 172 -17.97 -1.84 10.85
N SER A 173 -18.85 -1.42 9.94
CA SER A 173 -19.76 -0.28 10.15
C SER A 173 -20.68 -0.36 11.39
N PRO A 174 -21.04 -1.55 11.95
CA PRO A 174 -21.82 -1.61 13.19
C PRO A 174 -21.10 -0.93 14.36
N LEU A 175 -19.78 -1.07 14.48
CA LEU A 175 -19.00 -0.48 15.56
C LEU A 175 -18.96 1.05 15.46
N GLN A 176 -18.83 1.58 14.24
CA GLN A 176 -18.92 3.01 13.95
C GLN A 176 -20.28 3.60 14.34
N ARG A 177 -21.37 2.94 13.92
CA ARG A 177 -22.74 3.41 14.20
C ARG A 177 -23.07 3.46 15.69
N ARG A 178 -22.43 2.60 16.48
CA ARG A 178 -22.59 2.55 17.94
C ARG A 178 -21.89 3.74 18.64
N GLY A 179 -20.77 4.22 18.08
CA GLY A 179 -20.05 5.42 18.53
C GLY A 179 -19.31 5.30 19.87
N ASN A 180 -19.24 4.10 20.47
CA ASN A 180 -18.66 3.86 21.80
C ASN A 180 -17.96 2.48 21.89
N SER A 181 -17.48 1.97 20.77
CA SER A 181 -16.53 0.85 20.76
C SER A 181 -15.22 1.31 21.40
N ASN A 182 -14.63 0.42 22.19
CA ASN A 182 -13.30 0.64 22.78
C ASN A 182 -12.23 -0.17 22.06
N VAL A 183 -12.56 -0.78 20.91
CA VAL A 183 -11.58 -1.46 20.09
C VAL A 183 -10.71 -0.44 19.37
N LEU A 184 -9.44 -0.39 19.74
CA LEU A 184 -8.39 0.34 19.06
C LEU A 184 -7.86 -0.51 17.90
N VAL A 185 -7.54 0.15 16.79
CA VAL A 185 -6.92 -0.47 15.62
C VAL A 185 -5.64 0.28 15.26
N ARG A 186 -4.57 -0.49 15.01
CA ARG A 186 -3.33 0.05 14.47
C ARG A 186 -2.91 -0.80 13.27
N ILE A 187 -2.57 -0.12 12.19
CA ILE A 187 -2.16 -0.72 10.93
C ILE A 187 -0.83 -0.10 10.54
N ASP A 188 0.18 -0.92 10.35
CA ASP A 188 1.46 -0.46 9.84
C ASP A 188 1.70 -1.08 8.46
N TYR A 189 2.23 -0.28 7.55
CA TYR A 189 2.67 -0.66 6.22
C TYR A 189 4.08 -0.14 6.03
N SER A 190 4.97 -0.95 5.49
CA SER A 190 6.31 -0.53 5.09
C SER A 190 6.69 -1.23 3.81
N SER A 191 7.16 -0.47 2.84
CA SER A 191 7.90 -0.96 1.68
C SER A 191 9.37 -0.55 1.77
N VAL A 192 9.96 -0.66 2.97
CA VAL A 192 11.37 -0.36 3.21
C VAL A 192 12.00 -1.53 3.94
N GLY A 193 13.05 -2.11 3.35
CA GLY A 193 13.74 -3.28 3.89
C GLY A 193 14.51 -2.94 5.16
N GLY A 194 14.63 -3.92 6.05
CA GLY A 194 15.24 -3.76 7.36
C GLY A 194 14.38 -2.99 8.37
N TYR A 195 13.23 -2.45 7.98
CA TYR A 195 12.27 -1.82 8.89
C TYR A 195 11.86 -2.80 9.98
N TRP A 196 11.52 -4.04 9.59
CA TRP A 196 11.08 -5.07 10.51
C TRP A 196 12.10 -5.28 11.65
N ARG A 197 13.37 -5.58 11.34
CA ARG A 197 14.41 -5.77 12.36
C ARG A 197 14.75 -4.52 13.15
N LYS A 198 14.71 -3.32 12.53
CA LYS A 198 15.08 -2.08 13.21
C LYS A 198 13.99 -1.55 14.14
N ILE A 199 12.72 -1.78 13.80
CA ILE A 199 11.57 -1.13 14.44
C ILE A 199 10.62 -2.15 15.09
N VAL A 200 10.41 -3.29 14.45
CA VAL A 200 9.38 -4.28 14.82
C VAL A 200 9.97 -5.46 15.61
N ASP A 201 11.22 -5.88 15.43
CA ASP A 201 11.84 -6.95 16.24
C ASP A 201 12.93 -6.43 17.21
N ALA A 202 13.28 -5.15 17.13
CA ALA A 202 14.27 -4.53 18.01
C ALA A 202 13.69 -4.29 19.42
N ALA A 203 13.98 -5.17 20.37
CA ALA A 203 13.81 -4.83 21.78
C ALA A 203 14.83 -3.76 22.22
N PRO A 204 14.44 -2.78 23.06
CA PRO A 204 15.38 -1.82 23.62
C PRO A 204 16.45 -2.53 24.46
N GLY A 205 17.71 -2.45 24.01
CA GLY A 205 18.88 -2.90 24.76
C GLY A 205 19.27 -4.37 24.60
N THR A 206 18.66 -5.12 23.67
CA THR A 206 19.05 -6.52 23.40
C THR A 206 19.71 -6.67 22.02
N THR A 207 20.66 -7.59 21.91
CA THR A 207 21.29 -7.94 20.63
C THR A 207 20.30 -8.79 19.81
N PRO A 208 19.93 -8.39 18.57
CA PRO A 208 19.05 -9.20 17.74
C PRO A 208 19.61 -10.61 17.52
N THR A 209 18.74 -11.62 17.52
CA THR A 209 19.09 -12.99 17.13
C THR A 209 19.79 -12.98 15.77
N ARG A 210 20.81 -13.84 15.58
CA ARG A 210 21.60 -13.80 14.34
C ARG A 210 20.71 -14.14 13.14
N LYS A 211 20.67 -13.28 12.11
CA LYS A 211 19.87 -13.45 10.89
C LYS A 211 19.92 -14.87 10.30
N ARG A 212 21.07 -15.54 10.35
CA ARG A 212 21.24 -16.92 9.84
C ARG A 212 20.45 -17.97 10.63
N GLU A 213 20.33 -17.81 11.94
CA GLU A 213 19.58 -18.75 12.79
C GLU A 213 18.09 -18.67 12.48
N ILE A 214 17.57 -17.45 12.33
CA ILE A 214 16.18 -17.18 11.94
C ILE A 214 15.87 -17.79 10.55
N ILE A 215 16.71 -17.53 9.54
CA ILE A 215 16.51 -18.08 8.19
C ILE A 215 16.42 -19.61 8.23
N THR A 216 17.31 -20.26 9.00
CA THR A 216 17.32 -21.73 9.14
C THR A 216 16.02 -22.23 9.77
N GLU A 217 15.52 -21.55 10.81
CA GLU A 217 14.26 -21.88 11.46
C GLU A 217 13.06 -21.71 10.52
N VAL A 218 12.99 -20.60 9.78
CA VAL A 218 11.93 -20.34 8.81
C VAL A 218 11.87 -21.45 7.75
N GLU A 219 13.01 -21.82 7.17
CA GLU A 219 13.10 -22.89 6.17
C GLU A 219 12.71 -24.26 6.76
N THR A 220 13.22 -24.60 7.94
CA THR A 220 13.09 -25.96 8.50
C THR A 220 11.80 -26.20 9.27
N LEU A 221 11.33 -25.24 10.05
CA LEU A 221 10.16 -25.38 10.94
C LEU A 221 8.90 -24.73 10.37
N HIS A 222 9.02 -23.75 9.48
CA HIS A 222 7.89 -23.00 8.93
C HIS A 222 7.72 -23.15 7.43
N GLY A 223 8.46 -24.09 6.80
CA GLY A 223 8.33 -24.43 5.39
C GLY A 223 8.66 -23.26 4.46
N GLY A 224 9.56 -22.38 4.87
CA GLY A 224 9.93 -21.16 4.14
C GLY A 224 8.95 -19.99 4.32
N SER A 225 7.85 -20.17 5.08
CA SER A 225 6.87 -19.10 5.27
C SER A 225 7.24 -18.22 6.47
N TRP A 226 7.76 -17.03 6.16
CA TRP A 226 8.05 -15.99 7.14
C TRP A 226 6.81 -15.45 7.83
N LYS A 227 5.68 -15.28 7.10
CA LYS A 227 4.38 -14.95 7.71
C LYS A 227 4.03 -15.94 8.82
N ARG A 228 4.17 -17.24 8.54
CA ARG A 228 3.91 -18.30 9.53
C ARG A 228 4.91 -18.30 10.69
N TYR A 229 6.18 -18.05 10.41
CA TYR A 229 7.22 -17.92 11.45
C TYR A 229 6.91 -16.77 12.41
N LEU A 230 6.69 -15.57 11.89
CA LEU A 230 6.45 -14.37 12.70
C LEU A 230 5.16 -14.46 13.50
N TYR A 231 4.09 -14.92 12.88
CA TYR A 231 2.84 -15.18 13.58
C TYR A 231 3.03 -16.21 14.71
N ASN A 232 3.73 -17.32 14.43
CA ASN A 232 3.99 -18.35 15.44
C ASN A 232 4.84 -17.81 16.59
N ILE A 233 5.94 -17.10 16.32
CA ILE A 233 6.77 -16.55 17.40
C ILE A 233 6.01 -15.54 18.22
N PHE A 234 5.34 -14.57 17.60
CA PHE A 234 4.57 -13.56 18.34
C PHE A 234 3.58 -14.21 19.30
N LYS A 235 2.82 -15.20 18.82
CA LYS A 235 1.82 -15.89 19.63
C LYS A 235 2.43 -16.84 20.67
N GLU A 236 3.52 -17.53 20.36
CA GLU A 236 4.25 -18.33 21.35
C GLU A 236 4.79 -17.47 22.49
N GLU A 237 5.37 -16.32 22.15
CA GLU A 237 5.88 -15.36 23.13
C GLU A 237 4.73 -14.73 23.92
N GLN A 238 3.63 -14.34 23.28
CA GLN A 238 2.43 -13.83 23.95
C GLN A 238 1.88 -14.82 24.98
N ARG A 239 1.81 -16.11 24.64
CA ARG A 239 1.31 -17.15 25.57
C ARG A 239 2.28 -17.47 26.71
N ARG A 240 3.58 -17.37 26.46
CA ARG A 240 4.63 -17.64 27.46
C ARG A 240 4.88 -16.45 28.39
N THR A 241 4.59 -15.23 27.93
CA THR A 241 4.81 -14.00 28.68
C THR A 241 3.72 -13.82 29.74
N PRO A 242 4.06 -13.77 31.04
CA PRO A 242 3.09 -13.46 32.09
C PRO A 242 2.43 -12.10 31.86
N ASP A 243 1.18 -11.92 32.29
CA ASP A 243 0.42 -10.67 32.09
C ASP A 243 1.21 -9.42 32.52
N HIS A 244 1.89 -9.46 33.67
CA HIS A 244 2.68 -8.33 34.16
C HIS A 244 3.93 -8.00 33.31
N GLU A 245 4.39 -8.91 32.45
CA GLU A 245 5.53 -8.76 31.55
C GLU A 245 5.15 -8.51 30.09
N LEU A 246 3.86 -8.53 29.73
CA LEU A 246 3.41 -8.30 28.34
C LEU A 246 3.88 -6.95 27.78
N HIS A 247 4.11 -5.96 28.64
CA HIS A 247 4.70 -4.68 28.24
C HIS A 247 6.14 -4.81 27.69
N ILE A 248 6.88 -5.85 28.07
CA ILE A 248 8.22 -6.17 27.55
C ILE A 248 8.09 -6.78 26.15
N LEU A 249 7.14 -7.70 25.99
CA LEU A 249 6.79 -8.26 24.67
C LEU A 249 6.37 -7.14 23.70
N HIS A 250 5.53 -6.21 24.15
CA HIS A 250 5.10 -5.09 23.32
C HIS A 250 6.26 -4.16 22.93
N LYS A 251 7.24 -3.95 23.81
CA LYS A 251 8.45 -3.17 23.47
C LYS A 251 9.27 -3.82 22.36
N ARG A 252 9.30 -5.14 22.33
CA ARG A 252 10.02 -5.90 21.30
C ARG A 252 9.32 -5.81 19.96
N TRP A 253 8.00 -6.01 19.93
CA TRP A 253 7.20 -6.15 18.70
C TRP A 253 6.68 -4.82 18.14
N PHE A 254 6.56 -3.77 18.95
CA PHE A 254 5.81 -2.55 18.59
C PHE A 254 6.52 -1.25 18.97
N SER A 255 7.83 -1.33 19.26
CA SER A 255 8.79 -0.27 19.64
C SER A 255 8.92 0.09 21.13
N ALA A 256 10.11 0.61 21.48
CA ALA A 256 10.47 0.99 22.85
C ALA A 256 9.69 2.21 23.37
N ASN A 257 9.49 3.24 22.54
CA ASN A 257 8.65 4.42 22.80
C ASN A 257 8.32 5.16 21.47
N LEU A 258 7.28 6.02 21.48
CA LEU A 258 6.80 6.74 20.29
C LEU A 258 7.85 7.66 19.66
N ALA A 259 8.72 8.28 20.47
CA ALA A 259 9.75 9.20 19.97
C ALA A 259 10.87 8.45 19.24
N ASP A 260 11.38 7.36 19.82
CA ASP A 260 12.40 6.48 19.21
C ASP A 260 11.82 5.78 17.97
N TRP A 261 10.53 5.46 17.98
CA TRP A 261 9.82 4.92 16.83
C TRP A 261 9.67 5.96 15.70
N LEU A 262 9.28 7.20 16.02
CA LEU A 262 9.23 8.31 15.05
C LEU A 262 10.63 8.65 14.53
N THR A 263 11.62 8.74 15.41
CA THR A 263 13.03 8.94 15.01
C THR A 263 13.52 7.78 14.15
N GLY A 264 13.20 6.54 14.50
CA GLY A 264 13.51 5.37 13.67
C GLY A 264 12.84 5.43 12.30
N GLN A 265 11.59 5.87 12.20
CA GLN A 265 10.90 6.13 10.93
C GLN A 265 11.63 7.21 10.10
N TYR A 266 12.21 8.23 10.75
CA TYR A 266 12.95 9.30 10.09
C TYR A 266 14.40 8.95 9.72
N ASP A 267 15.06 8.08 10.50
CA ASP A 267 16.48 7.70 10.37
C ASP A 267 16.71 6.47 9.46
N ILE A 268 15.65 5.79 9.02
CA ILE A 268 15.77 4.60 8.17
C ILE A 268 16.30 4.91 6.76
N ASP A 269 16.37 6.19 6.38
CA ASP A 269 16.45 6.59 4.97
C ASP A 269 17.81 7.15 4.49
N GLU A 270 18.91 6.95 5.23
CA GLU A 270 20.22 7.44 4.75
C GLU A 270 20.97 6.49 3.79
N GLU A 271 20.71 5.17 3.70
CA GLU A 271 21.52 4.31 2.78
C GLU A 271 21.06 2.83 2.58
N TYR A 272 19.77 2.50 2.64
CA TYR A 272 19.31 1.11 2.43
C TYR A 272 18.70 0.88 1.03
N GLU A 273 19.41 0.14 0.16
CA GLU A 273 18.99 -0.23 -1.21
C GLU A 273 18.05 -1.45 -1.30
N LEU A 274 17.49 -1.95 -0.19
CA LEU A 274 16.69 -3.18 -0.22
C LEU A 274 15.22 -2.89 0.13
N ALA A 275 14.34 -3.31 -0.78
CA ALA A 275 12.87 -3.26 -0.78
C ALA A 275 12.17 -1.98 -1.26
N ARG A 276 12.80 -1.11 -2.06
CA ARG A 276 12.04 -0.03 -2.72
C ARG A 276 11.32 -0.58 -3.94
N LEU A 277 10.04 -0.21 -4.10
CA LEU A 277 9.24 -0.58 -5.28
C LEU A 277 9.85 0.09 -6.50
N THR A 278 10.61 -0.68 -7.25
CA THR A 278 11.40 -0.19 -8.37
C THR A 278 10.72 -0.59 -9.66
N TYR A 279 10.49 0.38 -10.53
CA TYR A 279 9.93 0.18 -11.84
C TYR A 279 10.80 0.82 -12.89
N LYS A 280 11.38 -0.03 -13.73
CA LYS A 280 12.26 0.38 -14.82
C LYS A 280 11.82 -0.29 -16.10
N ASP A 281 11.31 0.50 -17.03
CA ASP A 281 10.88 -0.01 -18.33
C ASP A 281 10.92 1.07 -19.41
N THR A 282 10.83 0.66 -20.67
CA THR A 282 10.86 1.53 -21.84
C THR A 282 9.67 1.24 -22.75
N PHE A 283 8.82 2.23 -22.97
CA PHE A 283 7.59 2.10 -23.77
C PHE A 283 7.69 2.88 -25.05
N THR A 284 7.32 2.28 -26.18
CA THR A 284 7.06 3.02 -27.43
C THR A 284 5.56 3.22 -27.61
N TYR A 285 5.12 4.46 -27.74
CA TYR A 285 3.73 4.82 -27.95
C TYR A 285 3.59 5.68 -29.22
N TYR A 286 2.69 5.27 -30.13
CA TYR A 286 2.38 6.04 -31.32
C TYR A 286 1.25 7.02 -31.02
N LEU A 287 1.56 8.31 -31.07
CA LEU A 287 0.61 9.41 -30.88
C LEU A 287 -0.19 9.64 -32.17
N PHE A 288 0.48 9.50 -33.32
CA PHE A 288 -0.11 9.54 -34.64
C PHE A 288 0.62 8.56 -35.56
N ASN A 289 -0.14 7.91 -36.45
CA ASN A 289 0.42 7.11 -37.54
C ASN A 289 -0.62 7.06 -38.67
N GLU A 290 -0.71 8.15 -39.44
CA GLU A 290 -1.81 8.39 -40.36
C GLU A 290 -1.32 8.75 -41.77
N ASN A 291 -2.01 8.21 -42.76
CA ASN A 291 -1.91 8.65 -44.15
C ASN A 291 -3.01 9.68 -44.43
N LEU A 292 -2.61 10.84 -44.92
CA LEU A 292 -3.47 11.98 -45.18
C LEU A 292 -3.60 12.21 -46.68
N THR A 293 -4.79 12.57 -47.15
CA THR A 293 -5.00 13.00 -48.54
C THR A 293 -5.33 14.48 -48.54
N CYS A 294 -4.47 15.29 -49.15
CA CYS A 294 -4.59 16.75 -49.20
C CYS A 294 -4.77 17.21 -50.65
N THR A 295 -5.35 18.39 -50.87
CA THR A 295 -5.52 18.94 -52.23
C THR A 295 -4.60 20.12 -52.43
N PHE A 296 -3.61 19.98 -53.31
CA PHE A 296 -2.65 21.03 -53.67
C PHE A 296 -2.96 21.56 -55.07
N GLN A 297 -3.35 22.83 -55.20
CA GLN A 297 -3.74 23.44 -56.49
C GLN A 297 -4.82 22.64 -57.25
N GLY A 298 -5.74 21.99 -56.54
CA GLY A 298 -6.78 21.14 -57.14
C GLY A 298 -6.34 19.70 -57.47
N LEU A 299 -5.07 19.35 -57.21
CA LEU A 299 -4.55 17.99 -57.36
C LEU A 299 -4.49 17.27 -56.01
N PRO A 300 -4.91 16.00 -55.90
CA PRO A 300 -4.73 15.22 -54.69
C PRO A 300 -3.24 14.89 -54.47
N VAL A 301 -2.77 15.09 -53.24
CA VAL A 301 -1.43 14.78 -52.75
C VAL A 301 -1.58 13.91 -51.51
N ASN A 302 -0.86 12.79 -51.47
CA ASN A 302 -0.76 11.97 -50.29
C ASN A 302 0.32 12.53 -49.36
N ALA A 303 -0.07 12.81 -48.12
CA ALA A 303 0.81 13.19 -47.03
C ALA A 303 0.86 12.04 -46.01
N TYR A 304 1.96 11.96 -45.28
CA TYR A 304 2.16 10.99 -44.21
C TYR A 304 2.58 11.74 -42.95
N PHE A 305 1.99 11.35 -41.83
CA PHE A 305 2.35 11.88 -40.52
C PHE A 305 2.39 10.76 -39.50
N ALA A 306 3.59 10.51 -38.99
CA ALA A 306 3.79 9.70 -37.81
C ALA A 306 4.47 10.52 -36.72
N ALA A 307 3.96 10.38 -35.51
CA ALA A 307 4.57 10.88 -34.29
C ALA A 307 4.53 9.76 -33.27
N TRP A 308 5.68 9.41 -32.73
CA TRP A 308 5.81 8.41 -31.68
C TRP A 308 6.68 8.95 -30.57
N THR A 309 6.50 8.39 -29.39
CA THR A 309 7.29 8.69 -28.21
C THR A 309 7.86 7.38 -27.67
N GLN A 310 9.11 7.40 -27.24
CA GLN A 310 9.71 6.35 -26.46
C GLN A 310 10.01 6.91 -25.05
N LEU A 311 9.37 6.32 -24.06
CA LEU A 311 9.42 6.74 -22.66
C LEU A 311 10.30 5.77 -21.89
N GLY A 312 11.46 6.22 -21.45
CA GLY A 312 12.26 5.53 -20.44
C GLY A 312 11.81 5.98 -19.06
N ILE A 313 11.30 5.05 -18.25
CA ILE A 313 10.84 5.33 -16.89
C ILE A 313 11.75 4.54 -15.95
N ASP A 314 12.31 5.23 -14.96
CA ASP A 314 13.03 4.63 -13.84
C ASP A 314 12.50 5.29 -12.56
N VAL A 315 11.64 4.60 -11.84
CA VAL A 315 10.95 5.14 -10.66
C VAL A 315 11.11 4.19 -9.50
N GLU A 316 11.46 4.74 -8.36
CA GLU A 316 11.67 4.06 -7.11
C GLU A 316 10.77 4.69 -6.04
N THR A 317 9.85 3.89 -5.50
CA THR A 317 8.86 4.36 -4.53
C THR A 317 8.98 3.59 -3.23
N SER A 318 8.95 4.33 -2.11
CA SER A 318 8.87 3.72 -0.79
C SER A 318 7.92 4.49 0.11
N ALA A 319 7.16 3.78 0.92
CA ALA A 319 6.35 4.38 1.97
C ALA A 319 6.44 3.59 3.27
N THR A 320 6.45 4.32 4.37
CA THR A 320 6.13 3.81 5.70
C THR A 320 4.88 4.52 6.20
N LEU A 321 3.87 3.77 6.59
CA LEU A 321 2.58 4.27 7.04
C LEU A 321 2.21 3.58 8.34
N THR A 322 1.65 4.35 9.26
CA THR A 322 1.04 3.85 10.47
C THR A 322 -0.27 4.56 10.67
N LEU A 323 -1.36 3.82 10.56
CA LEU A 323 -2.71 4.28 10.86
C LEU A 323 -3.08 3.84 12.26
N ILE A 324 -3.48 4.78 13.11
CA ILE A 324 -3.95 4.52 14.47
C ILE A 324 -5.31 5.17 14.64
N GLY A 325 -6.29 4.36 15.03
CA GLY A 325 -7.67 4.82 15.19
C GLY A 325 -8.46 3.99 16.20
N ASN A 326 -9.70 4.42 16.43
CA ASN A 326 -10.65 3.70 17.25
C ASN A 326 -11.83 3.22 16.38
N MET A 327 -12.16 1.93 16.45
CA MET A 327 -13.26 1.33 15.69
C MET A 327 -14.65 1.85 16.07
N GLY A 328 -14.77 2.63 17.15
CA GLY A 328 -15.97 3.39 17.51
C GLY A 328 -16.03 4.80 16.93
N ASP A 329 -14.89 5.37 16.52
CA ASP A 329 -14.79 6.66 15.83
C ASP A 329 -13.57 6.67 14.88
N LEU A 330 -13.81 6.27 13.63
CA LEU A 330 -12.78 6.24 12.58
C LEU A 330 -12.69 7.60 11.86
N ASN A 331 -13.25 8.68 12.40
CA ASN A 331 -13.04 10.02 11.88
C ASN A 331 -11.76 10.66 12.43
N SER A 332 -11.18 10.10 13.49
CA SER A 332 -9.97 10.61 14.13
C SER A 332 -8.78 9.67 13.93
N TRP A 333 -7.91 10.03 12.97
CA TRP A 333 -6.64 9.35 12.69
C TRP A 333 -5.44 10.19 13.14
N SER A 334 -5.61 11.09 14.12
CA SER A 334 -4.62 12.10 14.52
C SER A 334 -3.28 11.56 15.00
N GLU A 335 -3.24 10.28 15.40
CA GLU A 335 -2.05 9.57 15.86
C GLU A 335 -1.32 8.83 14.72
N SER A 336 -1.81 8.99 13.48
CA SER A 336 -1.28 8.35 12.30
C SER A 336 -0.13 9.15 11.69
N HIS A 337 0.82 8.43 11.10
CA HIS A 337 2.03 8.99 10.53
C HIS A 337 2.32 8.32 9.19
N VAL A 338 2.88 9.08 8.25
CA VAL A 338 3.32 8.52 6.98
C VAL A 338 4.56 9.24 6.49
N THR A 339 5.51 8.47 5.99
CA THR A 339 6.65 8.95 5.21
C THR A 339 6.54 8.33 3.82
N PHE A 340 6.52 9.19 2.81
CA PHE A 340 6.47 8.81 1.41
C PHE A 340 7.70 9.39 0.73
N ARG A 341 8.55 8.53 0.18
CA ARG A 341 9.68 8.92 -0.65
C ARG A 341 9.51 8.36 -2.04
N ASN A 342 9.74 9.22 -3.02
CA ASN A 342 9.72 8.85 -4.41
C ASN A 342 10.89 9.51 -5.12
N LYS A 343 11.68 8.67 -5.79
CA LYS A 343 12.80 9.07 -6.62
C LYS A 343 12.56 8.54 -8.01
N GLY A 344 12.93 9.30 -9.02
CA GLY A 344 12.85 8.79 -10.37
C GLY A 344 13.40 9.72 -11.41
N SER A 345 13.48 9.17 -12.62
CA SER A 345 13.81 9.89 -13.82
C SER A 345 12.93 9.44 -14.97
N ILE A 346 12.52 10.40 -15.79
CA ILE A 346 11.80 10.14 -17.03
C ILE A 346 12.63 10.69 -18.19
N ASP A 347 12.97 9.79 -19.10
CA ASP A 347 13.62 10.10 -20.37
C ASP A 347 12.59 9.98 -21.48
N VAL A 348 12.53 10.99 -22.35
CA VAL A 348 11.61 10.99 -23.49
C VAL A 348 12.38 11.18 -24.79
N GLU A 349 12.17 10.24 -25.69
CA GLU A 349 12.56 10.33 -27.08
C GLU A 349 11.30 10.56 -27.93
N LEU A 350 11.23 11.71 -28.60
CA LEU A 350 10.17 12.02 -29.55
C LEU A 350 10.67 11.81 -30.97
N GLY A 351 9.95 10.99 -31.72
CA GLY A 351 10.17 10.79 -33.14
C GLY A 351 9.04 11.40 -33.96
N PHE A 352 9.43 12.13 -35.01
CA PHE A 352 8.51 12.73 -35.97
C PHE A 352 8.92 12.37 -37.38
N GLU A 353 7.94 12.00 -38.19
CA GLU A 353 8.07 11.84 -39.63
C GLU A 353 6.88 12.53 -40.29
N ALA A 354 7.14 13.60 -41.05
CA ALA A 354 6.10 14.41 -41.66
C ALA A 354 6.41 14.75 -43.11
N PHE A 355 5.42 14.59 -43.98
CA PHE A 355 5.45 15.07 -45.36
C PHE A 355 4.34 16.11 -45.59
N GLY A 356 4.69 17.40 -45.47
CA GLY A 356 3.76 18.53 -45.69
C GLY A 356 3.80 19.56 -44.55
N GLN A 357 2.96 20.60 -44.61
CA GLN A 357 2.80 21.55 -43.50
C GLN A 357 1.63 21.12 -42.62
N ILE A 358 1.91 20.80 -41.35
CA ILE A 358 0.95 20.23 -40.41
C ILE A 358 0.95 21.07 -39.14
N GLN A 359 -0.25 21.34 -38.61
CA GLN A 359 -0.44 21.84 -37.25
C GLN A 359 -1.24 20.79 -36.47
N PHE A 360 -0.78 20.46 -35.27
CA PHE A 360 -1.41 19.45 -34.42
C PHE A 360 -1.43 19.90 -32.95
N SER A 361 -2.44 19.39 -32.23
CA SER A 361 -2.57 19.48 -30.79
C SER A 361 -3.29 18.23 -30.33
N THR A 362 -2.73 17.54 -29.35
CA THR A 362 -3.36 16.39 -28.69
C THR A 362 -4.05 16.85 -27.41
N ARG A 363 -4.95 16.02 -26.89
CA ARG A 363 -5.30 16.08 -25.46
C ARG A 363 -4.24 15.32 -24.68
N THR A 364 -4.22 15.49 -23.36
CA THR A 364 -3.45 14.61 -22.48
C THR A 364 -3.88 13.16 -22.69
N ALA A 365 -2.95 12.31 -23.12
CA ALA A 365 -3.13 10.88 -23.26
C ALA A 365 -2.40 10.16 -22.12
N GLU A 366 -3.05 9.20 -21.46
CA GLU A 366 -2.38 8.33 -20.50
C GLU A 366 -1.55 7.31 -21.29
N VAL A 367 -0.23 7.46 -21.21
CA VAL A 367 0.75 6.64 -21.95
C VAL A 367 1.28 5.49 -21.10
N PHE A 368 1.10 5.58 -19.78
CA PHE A 368 1.42 4.54 -18.82
C PHE A 368 0.46 4.62 -17.62
N GLY A 369 -0.02 3.47 -17.16
CA GLY A 369 -0.87 3.35 -15.98
C GLY A 369 -0.72 1.98 -15.34
N THR A 370 0.03 1.89 -14.24
CA THR A 370 0.03 0.68 -13.40
C THR A 370 -1.12 0.77 -12.41
N GLN A 371 -2.12 -0.09 -12.59
CA GLN A 371 -3.09 -0.35 -11.54
C GLN A 371 -2.40 -1.21 -10.49
N ASN A 372 -1.84 -0.54 -9.50
CA ASN A 372 -1.11 -1.06 -8.35
C ASN A 372 0.26 -1.64 -8.75
N PHE A 373 1.34 -0.99 -8.32
CA PHE A 373 2.57 -1.75 -8.07
C PHE A 373 2.15 -2.90 -7.16
N GLY A 374 2.46 -4.16 -7.52
CA GLY A 374 1.82 -5.39 -7.03
C GLY A 374 1.90 -5.70 -5.52
N SER A 375 2.05 -4.68 -4.67
CA SER A 375 2.33 -4.72 -3.23
C SER A 375 1.28 -3.98 -2.38
N ALA A 376 0.04 -3.82 -2.86
CA ALA A 376 -1.01 -3.19 -2.05
C ALA A 376 -1.38 -4.07 -0.85
N LEU A 377 -1.22 -3.53 0.37
CA LEU A 377 -1.74 -4.13 1.60
C LEU A 377 -3.26 -4.01 1.59
N ASN A 378 -3.96 -5.11 1.81
CA ASN A 378 -5.42 -5.09 1.91
C ASN A 378 -5.87 -5.74 3.21
N ILE A 379 -6.43 -4.93 4.11
CA ILE A 379 -7.10 -5.46 5.30
C ILE A 379 -8.60 -5.53 4.98
N PRO A 380 -9.15 -6.73 4.80
CA PRO A 380 -10.52 -6.91 4.35
C PRO A 380 -11.53 -6.11 5.16
N GLY A 381 -12.45 -5.43 4.48
CA GLY A 381 -13.47 -4.63 5.17
C GLY A 381 -13.00 -3.29 5.77
N LEU A 382 -11.69 -3.01 5.79
CA LEU A 382 -11.13 -1.83 6.45
C LEU A 382 -10.46 -0.87 5.48
N VAL A 383 -9.31 -1.25 4.92
CA VAL A 383 -8.47 -0.33 4.16
C VAL A 383 -7.59 -1.08 3.16
N THR A 384 -7.39 -0.47 2.00
CA THR A 384 -6.37 -0.85 1.03
C THR A 384 -5.32 0.26 0.97
N ILE A 385 -4.05 -0.10 1.12
CA ILE A 385 -2.91 0.83 1.12
C ILE A 385 -1.96 0.38 0.02
N GLY A 386 -1.56 1.30 -0.86
CA GLY A 386 -0.53 0.98 -1.84
C GLY A 386 -0.27 2.10 -2.83
N PRO A 387 0.87 2.06 -3.52
CA PRO A 387 1.17 3.04 -4.55
C PRO A 387 0.54 2.67 -5.89
N THR A 388 0.22 3.71 -6.66
CA THR A 388 -0.23 3.66 -8.05
C THR A 388 0.54 4.73 -8.83
N SER A 389 0.78 4.50 -10.11
CA SER A 389 1.41 5.51 -10.97
C SER A 389 0.73 5.60 -12.32
N ARG A 390 0.64 6.83 -12.82
CA ARG A 390 0.12 7.16 -14.14
C ARG A 390 1.00 8.22 -14.78
N ILE A 391 1.20 8.14 -16.09
CA ILE A 391 1.93 9.17 -16.83
C ILE A 391 1.03 9.67 -17.95
N GLY A 392 0.73 10.96 -17.91
CA GLY A 392 0.05 11.68 -18.97
C GLY A 392 1.03 12.38 -19.89
N MET A 393 0.72 12.44 -21.18
CA MET A 393 1.51 13.16 -22.18
C MET A 393 0.62 13.97 -23.11
N GLU A 394 1.03 15.19 -23.43
CA GLU A 394 0.35 16.06 -24.37
C GLU A 394 1.36 16.67 -25.35
N LEU A 395 0.97 16.75 -26.62
CA LEU A 395 1.81 17.28 -27.69
C LEU A 395 1.08 18.39 -28.44
N THR A 396 1.80 19.47 -28.71
CA THR A 396 1.36 20.56 -29.58
C THR A 396 2.49 20.96 -30.50
N GLY A 397 2.19 21.33 -31.74
CA GLY A 397 3.25 21.78 -32.64
C GLY A 397 2.79 22.10 -34.04
N GLN A 398 3.72 22.70 -34.77
CA GLN A 398 3.60 22.97 -36.19
C GLN A 398 4.89 22.53 -36.89
N MET A 399 4.76 21.77 -37.97
CA MET A 399 5.89 21.28 -38.78
C MET A 399 5.68 21.55 -40.27
N SER A 400 6.76 21.62 -41.04
CA SER A 400 6.71 21.80 -42.50
C SER A 400 7.75 20.94 -43.26
N VAL A 401 7.28 20.32 -44.35
CA VAL A 401 7.95 19.63 -45.50
C VAL A 401 9.05 18.60 -45.17
N HIS A 402 8.90 17.35 -45.70
CA HIS A 402 9.79 16.17 -45.55
C HIS A 402 10.84 16.27 -44.44
N THR A 403 10.39 16.12 -43.20
CA THR A 403 11.23 16.16 -42.01
C THR A 403 11.19 14.82 -41.31
N LYS A 404 12.38 14.33 -40.96
CA LYS A 404 12.55 13.31 -39.93
C LYS A 404 13.33 13.95 -38.79
N ALA A 405 12.70 14.00 -37.63
CA ALA A 405 13.30 14.59 -36.44
C ALA A 405 13.21 13.59 -35.28
N THR A 406 14.33 13.43 -34.57
CA THR A 406 14.37 12.71 -33.30
C THR A 406 14.90 13.66 -32.24
N VAL A 407 14.13 13.85 -31.18
CA VAL A 407 14.44 14.74 -30.08
C VAL A 407 14.53 13.91 -28.81
N ASN A 408 15.68 13.93 -28.17
CA ASN A 408 15.89 13.29 -26.87
C ASN A 408 15.99 14.39 -25.81
N PHE A 409 15.21 14.28 -24.74
CA PHE A 409 15.34 15.15 -23.59
C PHE A 409 15.05 14.39 -22.31
N ASN A 410 15.87 14.64 -21.29
CA ASN A 410 15.62 14.22 -19.93
C ASN A 410 14.58 15.18 -19.35
N VAL A 411 13.42 14.64 -19.01
CA VAL A 411 12.20 15.43 -18.74
C VAL A 411 12.17 15.89 -17.30
N ALA A 412 12.47 14.96 -16.41
CA ALA A 412 12.44 15.17 -14.99
C ALA A 412 13.37 14.16 -14.33
N SER A 413 14.13 14.63 -13.36
CA SER A 413 14.76 13.81 -12.33
C SER A 413 14.34 14.40 -10.99
N TRP A 414 14.00 13.54 -10.04
CA TRP A 414 13.56 14.00 -8.73
C TRP A 414 13.93 12.98 -7.65
N ASP A 415 14.10 13.48 -6.42
CA ASP A 415 14.22 12.68 -5.21
C ASP A 415 13.46 13.41 -4.10
N TYR A 416 12.18 13.10 -3.98
CA TYR A 416 11.25 13.84 -3.15
C TYR A 416 10.76 12.99 -1.98
N THR A 417 10.85 13.55 -0.78
CA THR A 417 10.30 12.94 0.44
C THR A 417 9.28 13.87 1.08
N GLN A 418 8.12 13.32 1.44
CA GLN A 418 7.07 13.98 2.19
C GLN A 418 6.73 13.17 3.44
N ARG A 419 6.66 13.84 4.58
CA ARG A 419 6.25 13.28 5.87
C ARG A 419 4.93 13.91 6.31
N TYR A 420 4.13 13.19 7.08
CA TYR A 420 2.93 13.70 7.77
C TYR A 420 2.87 13.12 9.20
N PRO A 421 2.27 13.84 10.17
CA PRO A 421 1.55 15.11 10.01
C PRO A 421 2.48 16.31 9.83
N ASN A 422 1.94 17.33 9.16
CA ASN A 422 2.64 18.59 8.89
C ASN A 422 2.37 19.60 10.00
N THR A 423 3.37 20.42 10.33
CA THR A 423 3.18 21.49 11.31
C THR A 423 2.23 22.54 10.76
N ASN A 424 1.16 22.87 11.51
CA ASN A 424 0.12 23.83 11.10
C ASN A 424 -0.50 23.56 9.70
N ASN A 425 -0.53 22.30 9.25
CA ASN A 425 -0.94 21.92 7.89
C ASN A 425 -0.09 22.55 6.76
N ASP A 426 1.12 23.02 7.06
CA ASP A 426 2.06 23.51 6.06
C ASP A 426 2.80 22.33 5.42
N ILE A 427 2.48 22.03 4.15
CA ILE A 427 3.08 20.91 3.40
C ILE A 427 4.61 20.97 3.39
N ALA A 428 5.16 22.19 3.24
CA ALA A 428 6.60 22.38 3.19
C ALA A 428 7.31 21.95 4.48
N SER A 429 6.62 21.98 5.62
CA SER A 429 7.20 21.55 6.91
C SER A 429 7.42 20.04 7.03
N GLY A 430 6.76 19.25 6.18
CA GLY A 430 6.95 17.80 6.09
C GLY A 430 8.02 17.37 5.09
N VAL A 431 8.66 18.32 4.39
CA VAL A 431 9.74 18.06 3.43
C VAL A 431 11.09 18.14 4.17
N PRO A 432 11.88 17.04 4.24
CA PRO A 432 13.23 17.06 4.80
C PRO A 432 14.16 18.04 4.07
N ALA A 433 15.12 18.62 4.81
CA ALA A 433 16.03 19.66 4.28
C ALA A 433 16.97 19.17 3.16
N ASP A 434 17.19 17.86 3.09
CA ASP A 434 17.98 17.11 2.12
C ASP A 434 17.16 16.58 0.94
N SER A 435 15.83 16.77 0.94
CA SER A 435 15.01 16.43 -0.23
C SER A 435 15.34 17.37 -1.39
N GLU A 436 15.69 16.78 -2.53
CA GLU A 436 15.86 17.54 -3.76
C GLU A 436 14.47 17.81 -4.32
N VAL A 437 14.02 19.07 -4.19
CA VAL A 437 12.83 19.55 -4.89
C VAL A 437 13.01 19.17 -6.37
N PRO A 438 12.02 18.54 -7.03
CA PRO A 438 12.11 18.15 -8.43
C PRO A 438 12.61 19.34 -9.25
N GLU A 439 13.89 19.33 -9.62
CA GLU A 439 14.38 20.28 -10.58
C GLU A 439 13.80 19.81 -11.91
N THR A 440 12.82 20.55 -12.43
CA THR A 440 12.46 20.43 -13.83
C THR A 440 13.70 20.83 -14.61
N SER A 441 14.53 19.84 -14.94
CA SER A 441 15.74 20.10 -15.69
C SER A 441 15.29 20.71 -17.01
N SER A 442 15.68 21.96 -17.25
CA SER A 442 15.72 22.54 -18.59
C SER A 442 16.84 21.87 -19.44
N GLY A 443 17.04 20.57 -19.22
CA GLY A 443 18.24 19.79 -19.50
C GLY A 443 18.60 19.83 -20.97
N ASN A 444 19.91 19.94 -21.23
CA ASN A 444 20.53 19.93 -22.55
C ASN A 444 19.95 18.82 -23.43
N SER A 445 19.02 19.20 -24.32
CA SER A 445 18.45 18.30 -25.29
C SER A 445 19.45 18.08 -26.42
N SER A 446 19.88 16.83 -26.61
CA SER A 446 20.58 16.47 -27.83
C SER A 446 19.54 16.31 -28.94
N THR A 447 19.45 17.28 -29.84
CA THR A 447 18.51 17.24 -30.96
C THR A 447 19.23 16.78 -32.21
N SER A 448 18.66 15.80 -32.92
CA SER A 448 19.08 15.44 -34.27
C SER A 448 17.96 15.76 -35.26
N PHE A 449 18.25 16.67 -36.20
CA PHE A 449 17.28 17.12 -37.19
C PHE A 449 17.82 16.81 -38.59
N TYR A 450 17.05 16.07 -39.38
CA TYR A 450 17.36 15.78 -40.78
C TYR A 450 16.23 16.33 -41.67
N ALA A 451 16.58 17.26 -42.56
CA ALA A 451 15.66 17.84 -43.52
C ALA A 451 16.30 17.91 -44.91
N ASP A 452 15.58 17.42 -45.93
CA ASP A 452 16.03 17.44 -47.33
C ASP A 452 15.71 18.77 -48.05
N LEU A 453 14.86 19.64 -47.47
CA LEU A 453 14.35 20.91 -48.03
C LEU A 453 14.23 21.99 -46.93
N SER A 454 13.90 23.24 -47.30
CA SER A 454 13.63 24.29 -46.32
C SER A 454 12.47 23.91 -45.38
N ALA A 455 12.75 23.76 -44.10
CA ALA A 455 11.80 23.34 -43.08
C ALA A 455 11.85 24.31 -41.90
N SER A 456 10.69 24.63 -41.32
CA SER A 456 10.59 25.40 -40.08
C SER A 456 9.46 24.86 -39.23
N GLY A 457 9.65 24.82 -37.92
CA GLY A 457 8.64 24.35 -37.00
C GLY A 457 9.03 24.48 -35.54
N ASP A 458 8.00 24.44 -34.71
CA ASP A 458 8.11 24.38 -33.26
C ASP A 458 7.22 23.24 -32.74
N ILE A 459 7.72 22.50 -31.77
CA ILE A 459 6.99 21.42 -31.11
C ILE A 459 7.16 21.59 -29.62
N THR A 460 6.05 21.64 -28.89
CA THR A 460 6.03 21.60 -27.44
C THR A 460 5.43 20.29 -26.96
N ALA A 461 6.19 19.56 -26.14
CA ALA A 461 5.74 18.35 -25.46
C ALA A 461 5.59 18.62 -23.98
N TRP A 462 4.44 18.24 -23.43
CA TRP A 462 4.14 18.26 -22.01
C TRP A 462 4.11 16.83 -21.48
N VAL A 463 4.78 16.60 -20.37
CA VAL A 463 4.83 15.29 -19.70
C VAL A 463 4.46 15.49 -18.25
N LYS A 464 3.43 14.76 -17.82
CA LYS A 464 2.78 14.88 -16.52
C LYS A 464 2.77 13.54 -15.80
N PRO A 465 3.88 13.15 -15.14
CA PRO A 465 3.86 11.99 -14.26
C PRO A 465 3.06 12.30 -12.99
N LEU A 466 2.24 11.34 -12.60
CA LEU A 466 1.48 11.30 -11.36
C LEU A 466 1.81 10.00 -10.62
N ILE A 467 2.43 10.12 -9.45
CA ILE A 467 2.73 9.00 -8.56
C ILE A 467 1.93 9.22 -7.29
N GLN A 468 1.15 8.23 -6.91
CA GLN A 468 0.18 8.35 -5.83
C GLN A 468 0.36 7.22 -4.83
N LEU A 469 0.50 7.54 -3.54
CA LEU A 469 0.27 6.59 -2.45
C LEU A 469 -1.19 6.72 -2.00
N GLY A 470 -1.99 5.68 -2.25
CA GLY A 470 -3.41 5.65 -1.86
C GLY A 470 -3.63 4.98 -0.50
N ILE A 471 -4.51 5.57 0.32
CA ILE A 471 -5.08 5.01 1.54
C ILE A 471 -6.60 5.01 1.37
N VAL A 472 -7.13 3.88 0.91
CA VAL A 472 -8.52 3.75 0.49
C VAL A 472 -9.30 2.96 1.53
N PHE A 473 -10.12 3.66 2.32
CA PHE A 473 -11.00 3.02 3.29
C PHE A 473 -12.21 2.37 2.63
N ASN A 474 -12.71 1.30 3.25
CA ASN A 474 -13.95 0.67 2.81
C ASN A 474 -15.12 1.69 2.87
N PRO A 475 -15.88 1.89 1.78
CA PRO A 475 -16.94 2.90 1.72
C PRO A 475 -18.01 2.76 2.81
N SER A 476 -18.22 1.54 3.33
CA SER A 476 -19.19 1.27 4.40
C SER A 476 -18.85 1.95 5.74
N LEU A 477 -17.58 2.33 5.93
CA LEU A 477 -17.10 2.98 7.16
C LEU A 477 -17.35 4.49 7.17
N ASN A 478 -17.73 5.09 6.04
CA ASN A 478 -17.93 6.53 5.89
C ASN A 478 -16.67 7.35 6.26
N VAL A 479 -15.48 6.77 6.07
CA VAL A 479 -14.18 7.44 6.25
C VAL A 479 -13.70 7.92 4.88
N PRO A 480 -13.36 9.21 4.71
CA PRO A 480 -12.77 9.70 3.48
C PRO A 480 -11.46 8.96 3.16
N SER A 481 -11.29 8.54 1.92
CA SER A 481 -9.98 8.06 1.44
C SER A 481 -8.98 9.22 1.39
N ALA A 482 -7.71 8.90 1.57
CA ALA A 482 -6.61 9.85 1.51
C ALA A 482 -5.57 9.40 0.49
N SER A 483 -4.83 10.37 -0.05
CA SER A 483 -3.70 10.08 -0.93
C SER A 483 -2.58 11.10 -0.77
N ILE A 484 -1.37 10.67 -1.07
CA ILE A 484 -0.21 11.55 -1.25
C ILE A 484 0.16 11.48 -2.72
N ASP A 485 0.03 12.60 -3.40
CA ASP A 485 0.19 12.70 -4.84
C ASP A 485 1.45 13.53 -5.14
N LEU A 486 2.37 12.94 -5.90
CA LEU A 486 3.49 13.63 -6.54
C LEU A 486 3.14 13.83 -8.01
N GLU A 487 2.79 15.06 -8.37
CA GLU A 487 2.53 15.48 -9.74
C GLU A 487 3.67 16.41 -10.21
N LEU A 488 4.27 16.10 -11.35
CA LEU A 488 5.22 17.00 -12.01
C LEU A 488 4.58 17.57 -13.28
N ASP A 489 4.70 18.87 -13.50
CA ASP A 489 4.28 19.52 -14.74
C ASP A 489 5.53 20.00 -15.49
N THR A 490 5.93 19.25 -16.51
CA THR A 490 7.17 19.50 -17.26
C THR A 490 6.88 19.64 -18.74
N TYR A 491 7.62 20.52 -19.41
CA TYR A 491 7.51 20.69 -20.84
C TYR A 491 8.86 20.96 -21.49
N ALA A 492 8.97 20.58 -22.76
CA ALA A 492 10.10 20.93 -23.62
C ALA A 492 9.58 21.48 -24.94
N THR A 493 10.18 22.58 -25.40
CA THR A 493 9.88 23.17 -26.71
C THR A 493 11.10 23.06 -27.61
N LEU A 494 10.94 22.39 -28.75
CA LEU A 494 11.90 22.34 -29.83
C LEU A 494 11.61 23.44 -30.84
N TYR A 495 12.64 24.18 -31.25
CA TYR A 495 12.59 25.06 -32.41
C TYR A 495 13.57 24.55 -33.47
N GLY A 496 13.09 24.37 -34.70
CA GLY A 496 13.90 23.91 -35.82
C GLY A 496 13.70 24.79 -37.04
N SER A 497 14.79 25.17 -37.69
CA SER A 497 14.74 25.72 -39.05
C SER A 497 15.90 25.19 -39.89
N ALA A 498 15.63 24.83 -41.14
CA ALA A 498 16.57 24.43 -42.17
C ALA A 498 16.24 25.19 -43.45
N GLY A 499 17.24 25.64 -44.21
CA GLY A 499 17.05 26.54 -45.35
C GLY A 499 17.82 26.10 -46.58
N GLY A 500 17.07 25.77 -47.64
CA GLY A 500 17.56 25.60 -49.01
C GLY A 500 16.46 26.02 -49.99
N GLY A 501 16.44 27.28 -50.40
CA GLY A 501 15.55 27.82 -51.44
C GLY A 501 14.27 28.52 -50.94
N ASN A 502 13.86 29.58 -51.65
CA ASN A 502 12.64 30.35 -51.40
C ASN A 502 11.40 29.61 -51.95
N TYR A 503 10.51 29.13 -51.08
CA TYR A 503 9.18 28.64 -51.48
C TYR A 503 8.07 29.32 -50.65
N PRO A 504 6.90 29.61 -51.25
CA PRO A 504 5.82 30.34 -50.58
C PRO A 504 5.04 29.49 -49.57
N ASP A 505 4.77 30.07 -48.40
CA ASP A 505 3.97 29.52 -47.27
C ASP A 505 2.54 29.10 -47.68
N ARG A 506 2.16 27.81 -47.52
CA ARG A 506 0.75 27.33 -47.62
C ARG A 506 0.46 26.10 -46.74
N LYS A 507 -0.58 26.19 -45.90
CA LYS A 507 -0.90 25.28 -44.76
C LYS A 507 -1.89 24.16 -45.11
N CYS A 508 -1.67 22.95 -44.60
CA CYS A 508 -2.72 21.95 -44.39
C CYS A 508 -3.12 21.94 -42.91
N LEU A 509 -4.43 21.99 -42.60
CA LEU A 509 -4.95 22.05 -41.23
C LEU A 509 -5.57 20.71 -40.85
N LEU A 510 -5.01 20.04 -39.83
CA LEU A 510 -5.65 18.93 -39.15
C LEU A 510 -6.38 19.48 -37.92
N ARG A 511 -7.69 19.22 -37.81
CA ARG A 511 -8.41 19.38 -36.54
C ARG A 511 -8.60 17.99 -35.96
N GLY A 512 -7.88 17.69 -34.90
CA GLY A 512 -8.06 16.44 -34.16
C GLY A 512 -9.47 16.36 -33.58
N GLN A 513 -10.28 15.43 -34.08
CA GLN A 513 -11.45 14.90 -33.37
C GLN A 513 -11.62 13.41 -33.60
N ARG A 514 -11.20 12.65 -32.57
CA ARG A 514 -11.89 11.57 -31.84
C ARG A 514 -10.95 10.39 -31.63
N TRP A 515 -10.63 10.15 -30.36
CA TRP A 515 -10.28 8.84 -29.87
C TRP A 515 -11.33 8.46 -28.82
N ASN A 516 -11.80 7.22 -28.93
CA ASN A 516 -12.60 6.50 -27.94
C ASN A 516 -11.69 6.00 -26.82
#